data_AF-A0A969PCN6-F1
#
_entry.id   AF-A0A969PCN6-F1
#
_cell.length_a   1.000
_cell.length_b   1.000
_cell.length_c   1.000
_cell.angle_alpha   90.00
_cell.angle_beta   90.00
_cell.angle_gamma   90.00
#
_symmetry.space_group_name_H-M   'P 1'
#
loop_
_entity.id
_entity.type
_entity.pdbx_description
1 polymer ?
#
loop_
_entity_poly.entity_id
_entity_poly.type
_entity_poly.pdbx_seq_one_letter_code
_entity_poly.pdbx_strand_id
1 'polypeptide(L)'
;MKCPVCRATYRSSGVRETASSNSQTLIPNSRNCHRCGVDLSPLIQIHDQAIWYHRQAIQALHAENYSAATTWNDQALSLHHNNADFHALAGQLWALQGKFHQAISAWERARHLNPQHPTATACLRGLDGS
;
A
#
# COMPACT_ATOMS: atom_id res chain seq x y z
N MET A 1 10.28 -3.43 -0.07
CA MET A 1 10.81 -2.92 1.21
C MET A 1 12.35 -2.86 1.12
N LYS A 2 13.03 -2.10 1.98
CA LYS A 2 14.51 -2.04 1.99
C LYS A 2 15.04 -2.62 3.29
N CYS A 3 16.10 -3.41 3.20
CA CYS A 3 16.80 -3.91 4.38
C CYS A 3 17.46 -2.73 5.15
N PRO A 4 17.31 -2.62 6.48
CA PRO A 4 17.87 -1.52 7.26
C PRO A 4 19.41 -1.56 7.31
N VAL A 5 19.99 -2.76 7.27
CA VAL A 5 21.45 -2.96 7.32
C VAL A 5 22.10 -2.73 5.95
N CYS A 6 21.78 -3.56 4.95
CA CYS A 6 22.48 -3.56 3.67
C CYS A 6 21.81 -2.73 2.55
N ARG A 7 20.65 -2.09 2.84
CA ARG A 7 19.83 -1.33 1.88
C ARG A 7 19.37 -2.10 0.64
N ALA A 8 19.57 -3.42 0.60
CA ALA A 8 19.06 -4.26 -0.47
C ALA A 8 17.54 -4.12 -0.54
N THR A 9 17.04 -3.90 -1.76
CA THR A 9 15.61 -3.96 -2.04
C THR A 9 15.19 -5.43 -2.01
N TYR A 10 14.21 -5.75 -1.17
CA TYR A 10 13.59 -7.07 -1.17
C TYR A 10 12.07 -6.91 -1.28
N ARG A 11 11.45 -7.85 -1.99
CA ARG A 11 10.01 -7.92 -2.14
C ARG A 11 9.53 -8.96 -1.14
N SER A 12 8.83 -8.54 -0.08
CA SER A 12 7.96 -9.48 0.64
C SER A 12 6.99 -10.01 -0.41
N SER A 13 6.81 -11.32 -0.49
CA SER A 13 6.01 -11.99 -1.50
C SER A 13 4.52 -11.63 -1.35
N GLY A 14 4.15 -10.40 -1.72
CA GLY A 14 2.79 -9.99 -1.98
C GLY A 14 2.39 -10.54 -3.34
N VAL A 15 1.65 -11.64 -3.32
CA VAL A 15 0.90 -12.28 -4.42
C VAL A 15 0.96 -11.51 -5.75
N ARG A 16 1.90 -11.89 -6.62
CA ARG A 16 1.78 -12.02 -8.08
C ARG A 16 3.17 -12.26 -8.68
N GLU A 17 3.42 -13.52 -8.99
CA GLU A 17 4.24 -13.93 -10.13
C GLU A 17 3.41 -14.96 -10.91
N THR A 18 2.50 -14.47 -11.75
CA THR A 18 2.07 -15.24 -12.92
C THR A 18 3.19 -15.13 -13.94
N ALA A 19 4.16 -16.04 -13.84
CA ALA A 19 5.02 -16.39 -14.96
C ALA A 19 5.15 -17.92 -14.93
N SER A 20 4.41 -18.56 -15.83
CA SER A 20 4.51 -19.97 -16.15
C SER A 20 5.97 -20.33 -16.44
N SER A 21 6.57 -21.21 -15.65
CA SER A 21 7.30 -22.39 -16.15
C SER A 21 7.79 -23.24 -14.98
N ASN A 22 7.35 -24.49 -15.00
CA ASN A 22 7.90 -25.66 -14.29
C ASN A 22 9.29 -25.44 -13.68
N SER A 23 9.34 -25.21 -12.37
CA SER A 23 10.33 -25.81 -11.48
C SER A 23 9.89 -25.59 -10.04
N GLN A 24 9.93 -26.67 -9.27
CA GLN A 24 9.64 -26.72 -7.85
C GLN A 24 10.75 -25.97 -7.07
N THR A 25 10.81 -24.64 -7.16
CA THR A 25 11.64 -23.87 -6.22
C THR A 25 10.86 -23.70 -4.93
N LEU A 26 11.20 -24.54 -3.95
CA LEU A 26 11.08 -24.21 -2.54
C LEU A 26 11.79 -22.86 -2.31
N ILE A 27 11.07 -21.75 -2.51
CA ILE A 27 11.56 -20.43 -2.15
C ILE A 27 11.73 -20.51 -0.63
N PRO A 28 12.95 -20.36 -0.09
CA PRO A 28 13.12 -20.47 1.35
C PRO A 28 12.25 -19.38 1.97
N ASN A 29 11.41 -19.81 2.90
CA ASN A 29 10.67 -18.98 3.84
C ASN A 29 11.67 -18.29 4.79
N SER A 30 12.80 -17.78 4.27
CA SER A 30 13.84 -17.14 5.03
C SER A 30 13.34 -15.75 5.33
N ARG A 31 12.88 -15.58 6.57
CA ARG A 31 12.58 -14.27 7.15
C ARG A 31 13.82 -13.38 7.23
N ASN A 32 14.98 -13.87 6.78
CA ASN A 32 16.25 -13.19 6.80
C ASN A 32 16.57 -12.55 5.43
N CYS A 33 17.32 -11.46 5.47
CA CYS A 33 17.83 -10.82 4.27
C CYS A 33 18.84 -11.74 3.55
N HIS A 34 18.59 -12.06 2.28
CA HIS A 34 19.50 -12.89 1.47
C HIS A 34 20.94 -12.33 1.37
N ARG A 35 21.10 -11.01 1.42
CA ARG A 35 22.42 -10.36 1.25
C ARG A 35 23.25 -10.29 2.54
N CYS A 36 22.61 -10.08 3.70
CA CYS A 36 23.32 -9.81 4.96
C CYS A 36 22.90 -10.71 6.12
N GLY A 37 21.95 -11.63 5.93
CA GLY A 37 21.50 -12.57 6.94
C GLY A 37 20.67 -11.98 8.08
N VAL A 38 20.51 -10.64 8.15
CA VAL A 38 19.72 -10.00 9.22
C VAL A 38 18.28 -10.48 9.21
N ASP A 39 17.70 -10.68 10.39
CA ASP A 39 16.29 -11.01 10.53
C ASP A 39 15.40 -9.83 10.10
N LEU A 40 14.51 -10.09 9.14
CA LEU A 40 13.51 -9.16 8.63
C LEU A 40 12.12 -9.47 9.17
N SER A 41 11.96 -10.46 10.07
CA SER A 41 10.68 -10.80 10.70
C SER A 41 9.93 -9.57 11.24
N PRO A 42 10.58 -8.63 11.95
CA PRO A 42 9.90 -7.43 12.45
C PRO A 42 9.38 -6.53 11.33
N LEU A 43 10.15 -6.37 10.25
CA LEU A 43 9.75 -5.57 9.09
C LEU A 43 8.55 -6.19 8.38
N ILE A 44 8.61 -7.50 8.14
CA ILE A 44 7.52 -8.27 7.55
C ILE A 44 6.26 -8.12 8.41
N GLN A 45 6.38 -8.26 9.73
CA GLN A 45 5.25 -8.12 10.63
C GLN A 45 4.61 -6.71 10.57
N ILE A 46 5.42 -5.65 10.57
CA ILE A 46 4.90 -4.27 10.45
C ILE A 46 4.18 -4.08 9.10
N HIS A 47 4.68 -4.70 8.03
CA HIS A 47 4.06 -4.66 6.71
C HIS A 47 2.73 -5.39 6.65
N ASP A 48 2.69 -6.62 7.16
CA ASP A 48 1.46 -7.41 7.22
C ASP A 48 0.41 -6.70 8.09
N GLN A 49 0.83 -6.08 9.19
CA GLN A 49 -0.03 -5.27 10.04
C GLN A 49 -0.62 -4.06 9.30
N ALA A 50 0.17 -3.35 8.51
CA ALA A 50 -0.33 -2.23 7.72
C ALA A 50 -1.32 -2.67 6.64
N ILE A 51 -1.06 -3.79 5.97
CA ILE A 51 -2.00 -4.38 5.02
C ILE A 51 -3.30 -4.76 5.73
N TRP A 52 -3.21 -5.34 6.92
CA TRP A 52 -4.38 -5.70 7.71
C TRP A 52 -5.24 -4.46 8.02
N TYR A 53 -4.63 -3.37 8.51
CA TYR A 53 -5.35 -2.12 8.75
C TYR A 53 -5.98 -1.54 7.48
N HIS A 54 -5.28 -1.58 6.36
CA HIS A 54 -5.84 -1.12 5.08
C HIS A 54 -7.06 -1.95 4.64
N ARG A 55 -7.04 -3.28 4.85
CA ARG A 55 -8.22 -4.12 4.60
C ARG A 55 -9.39 -3.77 5.50
N GLN A 56 -9.13 -3.47 6.79
CA GLN A 56 -10.18 -2.99 7.71
C GLN A 56 -10.75 -1.65 7.23
N ALA A 57 -9.91 -0.75 6.70
CA ALA A 57 -10.36 0.51 6.13
C ALA A 57 -11.29 0.31 4.92
N ILE A 58 -10.97 -0.62 4.02
CA ILE A 58 -11.84 -0.97 2.88
C ILE A 58 -13.17 -1.54 3.36
N GLN A 59 -13.14 -2.43 4.36
CA GLN A 59 -14.36 -2.98 4.93
C GLN A 59 -15.26 -1.89 5.55
N ALA A 60 -14.66 -0.96 6.30
CA ALA A 60 -15.36 0.18 6.87
C ALA A 60 -15.90 1.14 5.79
N LEU A 61 -15.16 1.33 4.69
CA LEU A 61 -15.63 2.10 3.53
C LEU A 61 -16.88 1.47 2.91
N HIS A 62 -16.89 0.14 2.71
CA HIS A 62 -18.06 -0.57 2.19
C HIS A 62 -19.27 -0.53 3.14
N ALA A 63 -19.03 -0.36 4.44
CA ALA A 63 -20.06 -0.12 5.44
C ALA A 63 -20.48 1.36 5.55
N GLU A 64 -20.02 2.22 4.63
CA GLU A 64 -20.24 3.68 4.61
C GLU A 64 -19.75 4.41 5.89
N ASN A 65 -18.91 3.75 6.69
CA ASN A 65 -18.35 4.31 7.90
C ASN A 65 -17.01 5.01 7.59
N TYR A 66 -17.12 6.21 7.02
CA TYR A 66 -15.95 6.98 6.55
C TYR A 66 -14.98 7.38 7.66
N SER A 67 -15.46 7.62 8.89
CA SER A 67 -14.61 7.99 10.02
C SER A 67 -13.75 6.81 10.48
N ALA A 68 -14.34 5.62 10.61
CA ALA A 68 -13.61 4.39 10.92
C ALA A 68 -12.64 4.03 9.79
N ALA A 69 -13.07 4.15 8.53
CA ALA A 69 -12.22 3.89 7.37
C ALA A 69 -10.98 4.81 7.34
N THR A 70 -11.17 6.10 7.65
CA THR A 70 -10.06 7.07 7.75
C THR A 70 -9.10 6.66 8.86
N THR A 71 -9.63 6.34 10.05
CA THR A 71 -8.82 5.91 11.20
C THR A 71 -7.98 4.67 10.87
N TRP A 72 -8.58 3.65 10.26
CA TRP A 72 -7.86 2.44 9.88
C TRP A 72 -6.81 2.70 8.80
N ASN A 73 -7.13 3.52 7.79
CA ASN A 73 -6.18 3.84 6.74
C ASN A 73 -5.01 4.70 7.25
N ASP A 74 -5.25 5.57 8.23
CA ASP A 74 -4.20 6.35 8.90
C ASP A 74 -3.25 5.44 9.71
N GLN A 75 -3.77 4.39 10.35
CA GLN A 75 -2.91 3.35 10.97
C GLN A 75 -2.08 2.58 9.93
N ALA A 76 -2.64 2.30 8.75
CA ALA A 76 -1.87 1.68 7.66
C ALA A 76 -0.75 2.61 7.16
N LEU A 77 -1.05 3.91 7.00
CA LEU A 77 -0.10 4.94 6.56
C LEU A 77 0.99 5.23 7.60
N SER A 78 0.69 5.15 8.90
CA SER A 78 1.69 5.36 9.96
C SER A 78 2.75 4.25 9.97
N LEU A 79 2.34 3.02 9.68
CA LEU A 79 3.24 1.87 9.57
C LEU A 79 3.97 1.81 8.22
N HIS A 80 3.28 2.14 7.13
CA HIS A 80 3.81 2.08 5.76
C HIS A 80 3.36 3.29 4.93
N HIS A 81 4.06 4.40 5.13
CA HIS A 81 3.75 5.68 4.47
C HIS A 81 3.97 5.68 2.95
N ASN A 82 4.73 4.73 2.41
CA ASN A 82 5.16 4.70 1.00
C ASN A 82 4.39 3.67 0.16
N ASN A 83 3.10 3.51 0.42
CA ASN A 83 2.22 2.61 -0.34
C ASN A 83 1.18 3.42 -1.14
N ALA A 84 1.17 3.24 -2.46
CA ALA A 84 0.28 3.95 -3.36
C ALA A 84 -1.21 3.65 -3.08
N ASP A 85 -1.55 2.40 -2.73
CA ASP A 85 -2.93 1.98 -2.48
C ASP A 85 -3.53 2.71 -1.27
N PHE A 86 -2.70 2.95 -0.24
CA PHE A 86 -3.13 3.62 0.99
C PHE A 86 -3.42 5.10 0.75
N HIS A 87 -2.60 5.76 -0.08
CA HIS A 87 -2.85 7.14 -0.50
C HIS A 87 -4.05 7.23 -1.45
N ALA A 88 -4.26 6.24 -2.31
CA ALA A 88 -5.43 6.21 -3.18
C ALA A 88 -6.74 6.10 -2.38
N LEU A 89 -6.77 5.23 -1.36
CA LEU A 89 -7.90 5.11 -0.44
C LEU A 89 -8.08 6.37 0.40
N ALA A 90 -7.00 7.00 0.87
CA ALA A 90 -7.08 8.28 1.57
C ALA A 90 -7.75 9.35 0.69
N GLY A 91 -7.37 9.43 -0.59
CA GLY A 91 -7.97 10.36 -1.53
C GLY A 91 -9.48 10.12 -1.73
N GLN A 92 -9.87 8.85 -1.85
CA GLN A 92 -11.29 8.47 -1.93
C GLN A 92 -12.06 8.86 -0.68
N LEU A 93 -11.51 8.60 0.51
CA LEU A 93 -12.13 8.96 1.79
C LEU A 93 -12.28 10.48 1.96
N TRP A 94 -11.27 11.26 1.58
CA TRP A 94 -11.35 12.72 1.61
C TRP A 94 -12.40 13.26 0.63
N ALA A 95 -12.49 12.69 -0.58
CA ALA A 95 -13.50 13.08 -1.57
C ALA A 95 -14.92 12.80 -1.07
N LEU A 96 -15.15 11.65 -0.44
CA LEU A 96 -16.44 11.29 0.17
C LEU A 96 -16.83 12.20 1.33
N GLN A 97 -15.86 12.83 2.00
CA GLN A 97 -16.08 13.86 3.02
C GLN A 97 -16.22 15.28 2.44
N GLY A 98 -16.23 15.44 1.11
CA GLY A 98 -16.29 16.74 0.44
C GLY A 98 -14.98 17.54 0.45
N LYS A 99 -13.88 16.95 0.91
CA LYS A 99 -12.58 17.63 1.05
C LYS A 99 -11.71 17.41 -0.18
N PHE A 100 -12.12 17.97 -1.31
CA PHE A 100 -11.51 17.72 -2.62
C PHE A 100 -10.03 18.09 -2.72
N HIS A 101 -9.59 19.20 -2.10
CA HIS A 101 -8.16 19.57 -2.11
C HIS A 101 -7.27 18.51 -1.45
N GLN A 102 -7.71 17.94 -0.33
CA GLN A 102 -6.98 16.87 0.36
C GLN A 102 -7.03 15.57 -0.44
N ALA A 103 -8.15 15.31 -1.11
CA ALA A 103 -8.30 14.17 -2.00
C ALA A 103 -7.31 14.20 -3.17
N ILE A 104 -7.20 15.34 -3.84
CA ILE A 104 -6.25 15.57 -4.95
C ILE A 104 -4.82 15.33 -4.47
N SER A 105 -4.41 15.96 -3.37
CA SER A 105 -3.06 15.79 -2.84
C SER A 105 -2.73 14.33 -2.49
N ALA A 106 -3.71 13.58 -1.99
CA ALA A 106 -3.53 12.16 -1.72
C ALA A 106 -3.41 11.34 -3.01
N TRP A 107 -4.25 11.58 -4.02
CA TRP A 107 -4.14 10.90 -5.31
C TRP A 107 -2.87 11.26 -6.07
N GLU A 108 -2.39 12.50 -5.96
CA GLU A 108 -1.09 12.90 -6.52
C GLU A 108 0.06 12.14 -5.87
N ARG A 109 0.04 11.95 -4.55
CA ARG A 109 1.00 11.08 -3.86
C ARG A 109 0.90 9.64 -4.33
N ALA A 110 -0.30 9.09 -4.47
CA ALA A 110 -0.50 7.74 -5.00
C ALA A 110 0.08 7.60 -6.42
N ARG A 111 -0.15 8.58 -7.31
CA ARG A 111 0.42 8.65 -8.66
C ARG A 111 1.94 8.78 -8.66
N HIS A 112 2.49 9.56 -7.74
CA HIS A 112 3.95 9.70 -7.62
C HIS A 112 4.62 8.38 -7.21
N LEU A 113 3.97 7.62 -6.32
CA LEU A 113 4.45 6.31 -5.87
C LEU A 113 4.25 5.20 -6.92
N ASN A 114 3.12 5.23 -7.60
CA ASN A 114 2.79 4.33 -8.70
C ASN A 114 2.10 5.11 -9.82
N PRO A 115 2.85 5.52 -10.87
CA PRO A 115 2.31 6.30 -11.99
C PRO A 115 1.18 5.59 -12.75
N GLN A 116 1.11 4.26 -12.68
CA GLN A 116 0.06 3.47 -13.33
C GLN A 116 -1.05 3.04 -12.36
N HIS A 117 -1.14 3.66 -11.18
CA HIS A 117 -2.20 3.34 -10.24
C HIS A 117 -3.57 3.70 -10.86
N PRO A 118 -4.48 2.72 -11.05
CA PRO A 118 -5.71 2.93 -11.81
C PRO A 118 -6.64 3.95 -11.14
N THR A 119 -6.88 3.80 -9.84
CA THR A 119 -7.77 4.71 -9.08
C THR A 119 -7.26 6.14 -9.08
N ALA A 120 -6.00 6.37 -8.69
CA ALA A 120 -5.40 7.69 -8.67
C ALA A 120 -5.43 8.37 -10.04
N THR A 121 -5.07 7.64 -11.10
CA THR A 121 -5.08 8.17 -12.47
C THR A 121 -6.50 8.51 -12.94
N ALA A 122 -7.48 7.65 -12.67
CA ALA A 122 -8.87 7.88 -13.02
C ALA A 122 -9.45 9.09 -12.27
N CYS A 123 -9.21 9.19 -10.96
CA CYS A 123 -9.70 10.29 -10.13
C CYS A 123 -9.09 11.63 -10.52
N LEU A 124 -7.78 11.70 -10.77
CA LEU A 124 -7.13 12.95 -11.19
C LEU A 124 -7.56 13.39 -12.58
N ARG A 125 -7.65 12.46 -13.55
CA ARG A 125 -8.12 12.78 -14.91
C ARG A 125 -9.56 13.32 -14.93
N GLY A 126 -10.41 12.83 -14.04
CA GLY A 126 -11.78 13.32 -13.91
C GLY A 126 -11.86 14.78 -13.43
N LEU A 127 -10.79 15.32 -12.83
CA LEU A 127 -10.74 16.69 -12.32
C LEU A 127 -10.10 17.68 -13.29
N ASP A 128 -9.18 17.22 -14.14
CA ASP A 128 -8.53 18.06 -15.18
C ASP A 128 -9.45 18.34 -16.39
N GLY A 129 -10.63 17.71 -16.46
CA GLY A 129 -11.52 17.72 -17.62
C GLY A 129 -12.75 18.63 -17.53
N SER A 130 -12.81 19.55 -16.56
CA SER A 130 -13.91 20.52 -16.36
C SER A 130 -13.53 21.96 -16.67
#